data_AF-A0A0B2V5Y4-F1
#
_entry.id   AF-A0A0B2V5Y4-F1
#
_cell.length_a   1.000
_cell.length_b   1.000
_cell.length_c   1.000
_cell.angle_alpha   90.00
_cell.angle_beta   90.00
_cell.angle_gamma   90.00
#
_symmetry.space_group_name_H-M   'P 1'
#
loop_
_entity.id
_entity.type
_entity.pdbx_description
1 polymer ?
#
loop_
_entity_poly.entity_id
_entity_poly.type
_entity_poly.pdbx_seq_one_letter_code
_entity_poly.pdbx_strand_id
1 'polypeptide(L)'
;MSKRVLLICCSFTVLLLDAHQLVITTWSAENFQRATARAWKTLRKSDDRIESLLDGLSECERLQCDGTVGFGGSPDETGETRLDALVFDGPGHKMGAVGSLRRVRAAARVAYAVMKYTKHSFLVGEADVLIKRFIHTASVQRIEQLSHVSNSGKANMVDVTKKAVTIRTAIAQCVLKVIREALMVLNNAVFGSTLTIS
;
A
#
# COMPACT_ATOMS: atom_id res chain seq x y z
N MET A 1 -57.13 -16.85 -19.05
CA MET A 1 -55.81 -16.18 -19.05
C MET A 1 -55.42 -15.89 -17.60
N SER A 2 -54.61 -16.77 -17.01
CA SER A 2 -54.26 -16.74 -15.59
C SER A 2 -52.94 -15.98 -15.37
N LYS A 3 -52.92 -15.17 -14.32
CA LYS A 3 -51.90 -14.20 -13.94
C LYS A 3 -50.54 -14.87 -13.72
N ARG A 4 -49.53 -14.49 -14.50
CA ARG A 4 -48.11 -14.70 -14.17
C ARG A 4 -47.50 -13.36 -13.78
N VAL A 5 -47.68 -12.98 -12.53
CA VAL A 5 -46.92 -11.90 -11.87
C VAL A 5 -46.11 -12.57 -10.77
N LEU A 6 -45.02 -13.20 -11.18
CA LEU A 6 -43.96 -13.70 -10.30
C LEU A 6 -42.68 -13.67 -11.13
N LEU A 7 -41.58 -13.17 -10.54
CA LEU A 7 -40.20 -13.13 -11.06
C LEU A 7 -39.76 -11.92 -11.89
N ILE A 8 -39.71 -10.70 -11.34
CA ILE A 8 -38.68 -9.72 -11.79
C ILE A 8 -38.11 -8.87 -10.63
N CYS A 9 -38.86 -8.60 -9.55
CA CYS A 9 -38.39 -7.63 -8.54
C CYS A 9 -37.34 -8.18 -7.54
N CYS A 10 -37.31 -9.50 -7.29
CA CYS A 10 -36.39 -10.09 -6.29
C CYS A 10 -34.98 -10.41 -6.83
N SER A 11 -34.78 -10.34 -8.15
CA SER A 11 -33.49 -10.64 -8.79
C SER A 11 -32.60 -9.41 -8.95
N PHE A 12 -33.16 -8.20 -8.91
CA PHE A 12 -32.40 -6.96 -9.09
C PHE A 12 -31.74 -6.47 -7.80
N THR A 13 -32.28 -6.83 -6.63
CA THR A 13 -31.73 -6.44 -5.32
C THR A 13 -30.54 -7.27 -4.87
N VAL A 14 -30.26 -8.42 -5.51
CA VAL A 14 -29.09 -9.27 -5.18
C VAL A 14 -27.82 -8.82 -5.94
N LEU A 15 -27.94 -7.88 -6.90
CA LEU A 15 -26.85 -7.53 -7.84
C LEU A 15 -25.85 -6.46 -7.37
N LEU A 16 -25.92 -5.96 -6.13
CA LEU A 16 -25.02 -4.89 -5.66
C LEU A 16 -24.31 -5.21 -4.34
N LEU A 17 -23.90 -6.47 -4.14
CA LEU A 17 -22.75 -6.70 -3.27
C LEU A 17 -21.47 -6.45 -4.08
N ASP A 18 -21.29 -5.20 -4.52
CA ASP A 18 -20.08 -4.79 -5.21
C ASP A 18 -18.93 -4.98 -4.20
N ALA A 19 -17.94 -5.79 -4.53
CA ALA A 19 -16.76 -5.94 -3.70
C ALA A 19 -16.03 -4.59 -3.74
N HIS A 20 -16.22 -3.75 -2.71
CA HIS A 20 -15.64 -2.42 -2.70
C HIS A 20 -14.12 -2.55 -2.60
N GLN A 21 -13.44 -2.39 -3.73
CA GLN A 21 -12.00 -2.23 -3.79
C GLN A 21 -11.62 -0.97 -3.01
N LEU A 22 -10.73 -1.12 -2.04
CA LEU A 22 -10.32 -0.03 -1.16
C LEU A 22 -8.82 -0.08 -0.94
N VAL A 23 -8.18 1.09 -1.04
CA VAL A 23 -6.77 1.29 -0.70
C VAL A 23 -6.71 2.30 0.44
N ILE A 24 -6.12 1.88 1.55
CA ILE A 24 -5.87 2.74 2.72
C ILE A 24 -4.37 2.73 2.98
N THR A 25 -3.81 3.92 3.18
CA THR A 25 -2.39 4.09 3.52
C THR A 25 -2.24 5.10 4.64
N THR A 26 -1.17 4.96 5.41
CA THR A 26 -0.61 6.07 6.17
C THR A 26 0.44 6.76 5.30
N TRP A 27 0.68 8.07 5.38
CA TRP A 27 0.07 9.16 6.15
C TRP A 27 -0.72 10.09 5.21
N SER A 28 -1.03 11.32 5.64
CA SER A 28 -1.75 12.32 4.81
C SER A 28 -0.84 13.29 4.04
N ALA A 29 0.49 13.23 4.20
CA ALA A 29 1.40 14.10 3.46
C ALA A 29 1.42 13.77 1.96
N GLU A 30 1.81 14.75 1.12
CA GLU A 30 1.67 14.70 -0.34
C GLU A 30 2.28 13.44 -0.96
N ASN A 31 3.50 13.06 -0.56
CA ASN A 31 4.18 11.89 -1.10
C ASN A 31 3.44 10.57 -0.76
N PHE A 32 2.81 10.48 0.41
CA PHE A 32 1.98 9.33 0.76
C PHE A 32 0.69 9.30 -0.06
N GLN A 33 0.03 10.45 -0.28
CA GLN A 33 -1.15 10.52 -1.14
C GLN A 33 -0.85 10.09 -2.58
N ARG A 34 0.34 10.46 -3.10
CA ARG A 34 0.81 10.02 -4.42
C ARG A 34 1.02 8.50 -4.46
N ALA A 35 1.57 7.91 -3.40
CA ALA A 35 1.68 6.47 -3.26
C ALA A 35 0.31 5.78 -3.22
N THR A 36 -0.67 6.32 -2.49
CA THR A 36 -2.06 5.84 -2.48
C THR A 36 -2.68 5.89 -3.88
N ALA A 37 -2.50 7.01 -4.58
CA ALA A 37 -3.03 7.20 -5.93
C ALA A 37 -2.39 6.22 -6.92
N ARG A 38 -1.09 5.91 -6.75
CA ARG A 38 -0.40 4.89 -7.54
C ARG A 38 -0.99 3.51 -7.30
N ALA A 39 -1.12 3.08 -6.04
CA ALA A 39 -1.76 1.82 -5.68
C ALA A 39 -3.17 1.72 -6.25
N TRP A 40 -4.00 2.75 -6.07
CA TRP A 40 -5.36 2.79 -6.60
C TRP A 40 -5.40 2.65 -8.14
N LYS A 41 -4.50 3.33 -8.85
CA LYS A 41 -4.39 3.22 -10.31
C LYS A 41 -4.03 1.79 -10.74
N THR A 42 -3.13 1.14 -10.02
CA THR A 42 -2.74 -0.26 -10.29
C THR A 42 -3.90 -1.20 -9.99
N LEU A 43 -4.57 -1.07 -8.83
CA LEU A 43 -5.73 -1.90 -8.46
C LEU A 43 -6.84 -1.85 -9.50
N ARG A 44 -7.23 -0.64 -9.94
CA ARG A 44 -8.26 -0.48 -10.98
C ARG A 44 -7.89 -1.06 -12.33
N LYS A 45 -6.58 -1.19 -12.62
CA LYS A 45 -6.10 -1.69 -13.91
C LYS A 45 -5.92 -3.20 -13.90
N SER A 46 -5.37 -3.77 -12.82
CA SER A 46 -4.98 -5.18 -12.77
C SER A 46 -5.94 -6.07 -11.99
N ASP A 47 -6.77 -5.51 -11.11
CA ASP A 47 -7.51 -6.23 -10.06
C ASP A 47 -6.60 -7.10 -9.15
N ASP A 48 -5.29 -6.84 -9.17
CA ASP A 48 -4.31 -7.53 -8.34
C ASP A 48 -4.03 -6.70 -7.08
N ARG A 49 -4.59 -7.17 -5.96
CA ARG A 49 -4.45 -6.54 -4.64
C ARG A 49 -2.99 -6.45 -4.19
N ILE A 50 -2.19 -7.49 -4.46
CA ILE A 50 -0.79 -7.54 -4.02
C ILE A 50 0.08 -6.66 -4.91
N GLU A 51 -0.09 -6.72 -6.23
CA GLU A 51 0.68 -5.83 -7.11
C GLU A 51 0.32 -4.36 -6.86
N SER A 52 -0.97 -4.05 -6.61
CA SER A 52 -1.39 -2.71 -6.18
C SER A 52 -0.66 -2.23 -4.92
N LEU A 53 -0.60 -3.09 -3.89
CA LEU A 53 0.11 -2.78 -2.65
C LEU A 53 1.60 -2.53 -2.91
N LEU A 54 2.26 -3.41 -3.68
CA LEU A 54 3.67 -3.31 -4.00
C LEU A 54 3.99 -2.05 -4.80
N ASP A 55 3.15 -1.69 -5.76
CA ASP A 55 3.32 -0.47 -6.56
C ASP A 55 3.20 0.80 -5.71
N GLY A 56 2.25 0.84 -4.77
CA GLY A 56 2.13 1.96 -3.83
C GLY A 56 3.34 2.07 -2.90
N LEU A 57 3.76 0.95 -2.30
CA LEU A 57 4.92 0.92 -1.41
C LEU A 57 6.20 1.30 -2.13
N SER A 58 6.44 0.75 -3.34
CA SER A 58 7.61 1.08 -4.16
C SER A 58 7.62 2.55 -4.59
N GLU A 59 6.45 3.15 -4.86
CA GLU A 59 6.38 4.59 -5.15
C GLU A 59 6.77 5.42 -3.91
N CYS A 60 6.37 5.00 -2.71
CA CYS A 60 6.74 5.70 -1.49
C CYS A 60 8.21 5.55 -1.11
N GLU A 61 8.79 4.35 -1.32
CA GLU A 61 10.25 4.10 -1.20
C GLU A 61 11.04 4.97 -2.18
N ARG A 62 10.52 5.16 -3.41
CA ARG A 62 11.15 6.00 -4.45
C ARG A 62 11.04 7.50 -4.15
N LEU A 63 9.89 7.94 -3.66
CA LEU A 63 9.63 9.34 -3.29
C LEU A 63 10.25 9.73 -1.94
N GLN A 64 10.81 8.76 -1.21
CA GLN A 64 11.36 8.95 0.12
C GLN A 64 10.35 9.65 1.03
N CYS A 65 9.13 9.09 1.16
CA CYS A 65 8.03 9.75 1.86
C CYS A 65 8.43 10.26 3.26
N ASP A 66 8.31 11.57 3.47
CA ASP A 66 8.75 12.31 4.67
C ASP A 66 10.21 12.06 5.10
N GLY A 67 11.07 11.54 4.21
CA GLY A 67 12.43 11.08 4.58
C GLY A 67 12.45 9.91 5.55
N THR A 68 11.31 9.22 5.75
CA THR A 68 11.15 8.09 6.69
C THR A 68 11.01 6.74 6.02
N VAL A 69 10.79 6.72 4.70
CA VAL A 69 10.55 5.51 3.91
C VAL A 69 11.58 5.43 2.79
N GLY A 70 12.13 4.25 2.55
CA GLY A 70 13.13 4.04 1.51
C GLY A 70 14.51 4.57 1.88
N PHE A 71 15.38 4.69 0.88
CA PHE A 71 16.77 5.06 1.05
C PHE A 71 16.94 6.52 1.46
N GLY A 72 18.13 6.90 1.95
CA GLY A 72 18.50 8.31 2.21
C GLY A 72 17.83 8.96 3.43
N GLY A 73 17.14 8.17 4.26
CA GLY A 73 16.48 8.62 5.48
C GLY A 73 16.86 7.78 6.71
N SER A 74 16.62 8.31 7.91
CA SER A 74 16.73 7.61 9.21
C SER A 74 17.93 6.64 9.32
N PRO A 75 19.17 7.13 9.19
CA PRO A 75 20.33 6.27 9.38
C PRO A 75 20.48 5.84 10.84
N ASP A 76 21.08 4.67 11.05
CA ASP A 76 21.48 4.18 12.37
C ASP A 76 22.73 4.90 12.91
N GLU A 77 23.21 4.47 14.08
CA GLU A 77 24.41 5.01 14.74
C GLU A 77 25.70 4.88 13.91
N THR A 78 25.71 3.99 12.91
CA THR A 78 26.82 3.85 11.96
C THR A 78 26.69 4.79 10.75
N GLY A 79 25.62 5.58 10.69
CA GLY A 79 25.34 6.50 9.59
C GLY A 79 24.74 5.80 8.36
N GLU A 80 24.35 4.52 8.49
CA GLU A 80 23.80 3.75 7.39
C GLU A 80 22.28 3.65 7.47
N THR A 81 21.60 3.83 6.34
CA THR A 81 20.15 3.57 6.25
C THR A 81 19.92 2.07 6.11
N ARG A 82 19.14 1.49 7.02
CA ARG A 82 18.69 0.10 6.97
C ARG A 82 17.17 0.08 6.88
N LEU A 83 16.63 -0.76 6.00
CA LEU A 83 15.21 -0.79 5.68
C LEU A 83 14.53 -2.02 6.26
N ASP A 84 13.33 -1.81 6.77
CA ASP A 84 12.43 -2.85 7.23
C ASP A 84 11.17 -2.85 6.37
N ALA A 85 10.68 -4.03 6.00
CA ALA A 85 9.43 -4.15 5.27
C ALA A 85 8.74 -5.49 5.56
N LEU A 86 7.41 -5.47 5.53
CA LEU A 86 6.56 -6.64 5.71
C LEU A 86 5.40 -6.58 4.73
N VAL A 87 5.11 -7.72 4.10
CA VAL A 87 3.96 -7.93 3.22
C VAL A 87 3.17 -9.12 3.74
N PHE A 88 1.85 -8.96 3.82
CA PHE A 88 0.91 -9.97 4.31
C PHE A 88 -0.26 -10.13 3.34
N ASP A 89 -0.52 -11.35 2.88
CA ASP A 89 -1.67 -11.69 2.05
C ASP A 89 -2.71 -12.48 2.86
N GLY A 90 -3.85 -11.85 3.11
CA GLY A 90 -4.91 -12.35 4.00
C GLY A 90 -5.50 -13.71 3.60
N PRO A 91 -6.08 -13.87 2.40
CA PRO A 91 -6.72 -15.12 1.98
C PRO A 91 -5.79 -16.35 2.06
N GLY A 92 -4.51 -16.17 1.75
CA GLY A 92 -3.51 -17.25 1.81
C GLY A 92 -2.81 -17.38 3.17
N HIS A 93 -3.03 -16.46 4.11
CA HIS A 93 -2.24 -16.31 5.34
C HIS A 93 -0.72 -16.34 5.09
N LYS A 94 -0.29 -15.83 3.94
CA LYS A 94 1.11 -15.82 3.54
C LYS A 94 1.72 -14.50 3.95
N MET A 95 2.95 -14.55 4.42
CA MET A 95 3.68 -13.34 4.77
C MET A 95 5.15 -13.46 4.42
N GLY A 96 5.76 -12.31 4.19
CA GLY A 96 7.20 -12.19 4.05
C GLY A 96 7.64 -10.86 4.62
N ALA A 97 8.77 -10.88 5.32
CA ALA A 97 9.33 -9.71 5.95
C ALA A 97 10.85 -9.69 5.81
N VAL A 98 11.39 -8.49 5.81
CA VAL A 98 12.82 -8.22 5.87
C VAL A 98 13.10 -7.20 6.96
N GLY A 99 14.21 -7.37 7.66
CA GLY A 99 14.67 -6.47 8.69
C GLY A 99 16.13 -6.12 8.52
N SER A 100 16.49 -4.89 8.85
CA SER A 100 17.86 -4.37 8.76
C SER A 100 18.45 -4.54 7.35
N LEU A 101 17.64 -4.35 6.31
CA LEU A 101 18.05 -4.55 4.93
C LEU A 101 18.95 -3.41 4.46
N ARG A 102 20.19 -3.75 4.10
CA ARG A 102 21.21 -2.81 3.63
C ARG A 102 21.29 -2.77 2.10
N ARG A 103 21.75 -1.66 1.52
CA ARG A 103 22.16 -1.56 0.08
C ARG A 103 21.08 -1.93 -0.97
N VAL A 104 19.79 -1.84 -0.60
CA VAL A 104 18.66 -2.25 -1.45
C VAL A 104 17.54 -1.24 -1.33
N ARG A 105 17.01 -0.75 -2.46
CA ARG A 105 15.99 0.30 -2.46
C ARG A 105 14.56 -0.23 -2.27
N ALA A 106 14.26 -1.40 -2.82
CA ALA A 106 12.91 -1.93 -2.93
C ALA A 106 12.58 -2.94 -1.82
N ALA A 107 12.58 -2.50 -0.56
CA ALA A 107 12.41 -3.38 0.59
C ALA A 107 11.08 -4.14 0.57
N ALA A 108 9.98 -3.48 0.18
CA ALA A 108 8.66 -4.10 0.04
C ALA A 108 8.65 -5.26 -0.97
N ARG A 109 9.33 -5.09 -2.12
CA ARG A 109 9.42 -6.16 -3.14
C ARG A 109 10.33 -7.30 -2.69
N VAL A 110 11.35 -7.02 -1.88
CA VAL A 110 12.15 -8.10 -1.25
C VAL A 110 11.30 -8.87 -0.22
N ALA A 111 10.54 -8.18 0.62
CA ALA A 111 9.61 -8.84 1.55
C ALA A 111 8.60 -9.74 0.81
N TYR A 112 8.06 -9.29 -0.32
CA TYR A 112 7.23 -10.12 -1.19
C TYR A 112 7.99 -11.31 -1.80
N ALA A 113 9.26 -11.13 -2.18
CA ALA A 113 10.09 -12.23 -2.67
C ALA A 113 10.34 -13.29 -1.59
N VAL A 114 10.53 -12.89 -0.33
CA VAL A 114 10.62 -13.81 0.83
C VAL A 114 9.34 -14.64 0.94
N MET A 115 8.18 -13.98 0.88
CA MET A 115 6.87 -14.64 0.92
C MET A 115 6.66 -15.63 -0.24
N LYS A 116 7.14 -15.29 -1.44
CA LYS A 116 6.85 -16.06 -2.66
C LYS A 116 7.83 -17.20 -2.92
N TYR A 117 9.11 -16.99 -2.65
CA TYR A 117 10.17 -17.90 -3.08
C TYR A 117 10.93 -18.57 -1.91
N THR A 118 10.48 -18.39 -0.67
CA THR A 118 11.06 -19.11 0.48
C THR A 118 10.01 -19.77 1.34
N LYS A 119 10.46 -20.66 2.22
CA LYS A 119 9.64 -21.25 3.29
C LYS A 119 9.72 -20.45 4.61
N HIS A 120 10.46 -19.35 4.63
CA HIS A 120 10.64 -18.51 5.81
C HIS A 120 9.74 -17.28 5.73
N SER A 121 9.28 -16.79 6.89
CA SER A 121 8.39 -15.62 6.96
C SER A 121 9.14 -14.31 7.20
N PHE A 122 10.34 -14.37 7.79
CA PHE A 122 11.09 -13.18 8.18
C PHE A 122 12.59 -13.45 8.06
N LEU A 123 13.30 -12.58 7.35
CA LEU A 123 14.75 -12.65 7.22
C LEU A 123 15.39 -11.33 7.65
N VAL A 124 16.50 -11.41 8.36
CA VAL A 124 17.18 -10.22 8.93
C VAL A 124 18.66 -10.26 8.58
N GLY A 125 19.24 -9.09 8.32
CA GLY A 125 20.68 -8.90 8.19
C GLY A 125 21.13 -8.57 6.77
N GLU A 126 22.37 -8.93 6.46
CA GLU A 126 23.03 -8.49 5.23
C GLU A 126 22.28 -8.88 3.96
N ALA A 127 22.01 -7.89 3.12
CA ALA A 127 21.42 -8.08 1.80
C ALA A 127 22.20 -9.08 0.94
N ASP A 128 23.51 -9.23 1.17
CA ASP A 128 24.33 -10.22 0.47
C ASP A 128 23.89 -11.66 0.72
N VAL A 129 23.40 -11.99 1.91
CA VAL A 129 22.89 -13.34 2.22
C VAL A 129 21.43 -13.47 1.77
N LEU A 130 20.65 -12.40 1.98
CA LEU A 130 19.23 -12.39 1.65
C LEU A 130 19.00 -12.43 0.13
N ILE A 131 19.72 -11.61 -0.63
CA ILE A 131 19.42 -11.36 -2.04
C ILE A 131 20.15 -12.30 -2.98
N LYS A 132 21.28 -12.91 -2.58
CA LYS A 132 21.94 -13.94 -3.42
C LYS A 132 20.98 -15.04 -3.90
N ARG A 133 19.94 -15.36 -3.12
CA ARG A 133 18.89 -16.32 -3.48
C ARG A 133 17.83 -15.77 -4.45
N PHE A 134 17.68 -14.45 -4.57
CA PHE A 134 16.62 -13.79 -5.34
C PHE A 134 17.12 -12.95 -6.55
N ILE A 135 18.44 -12.83 -6.79
CA ILE A 135 19.07 -12.04 -7.88
C ILE A 135 18.50 -12.35 -9.27
N HIS A 136 17.97 -13.56 -9.50
CA HIS A 136 17.33 -13.91 -10.78
C HIS A 136 15.93 -13.29 -10.97
N THR A 137 15.37 -12.64 -9.94
CA THR A 137 14.12 -11.89 -10.07
C THR A 137 14.46 -10.47 -10.50
N ALA A 138 14.17 -10.15 -11.76
CA ALA A 138 14.65 -8.99 -12.54
C ALA A 138 14.38 -7.57 -11.97
N SER A 139 13.93 -7.43 -10.73
CA SER A 139 13.43 -6.17 -10.17
C SER A 139 14.15 -5.69 -8.90
N VAL A 140 15.18 -6.40 -8.40
CA VAL A 140 15.93 -5.96 -7.21
C VAL A 140 17.30 -5.40 -7.60
N GLN A 141 17.41 -4.08 -7.64
CA GLN A 141 18.68 -3.39 -7.87
C GLN A 141 19.45 -3.21 -6.56
N ARG A 142 20.70 -3.68 -6.55
CA ARG A 142 21.68 -3.38 -5.48
C ARG A 142 22.30 -2.02 -5.75
N ILE A 143 22.57 -1.27 -4.68
CA ILE A 143 23.33 -0.02 -4.75
C ILE A 143 24.50 -0.05 -3.76
N GLU A 144 25.55 0.73 -4.01
CA GLU A 144 26.75 0.77 -3.16
C GLU A 144 26.45 1.32 -1.75
N GLN A 145 25.58 2.34 -1.64
CA GLN A 145 25.26 2.96 -0.36
C GLN A 145 23.82 3.51 -0.33
N LEU A 146 23.05 3.20 0.73
CA LEU A 146 21.71 3.77 0.96
C LEU A 146 21.75 5.08 1.75
N SER A 147 22.88 5.42 2.38
CA SER A 147 22.97 6.60 3.23
C SER A 147 23.03 7.88 2.40
N HIS A 148 22.29 8.89 2.83
CA HIS A 148 22.60 10.28 2.51
C HIS A 148 23.06 10.95 3.81
N VAL A 149 24.31 10.69 4.22
CA VAL A 149 24.96 11.61 5.17
C VAL A 149 25.09 12.92 4.41
N SER A 150 24.48 13.99 4.91
CA SER A 150 24.68 15.34 4.34
C SER A 150 26.19 15.60 4.23
N ASN A 151 26.67 16.39 3.27
CA ASN A 151 28.09 16.81 3.20
C ASN A 151 28.61 17.45 4.51
N SER A 152 27.71 17.78 5.44
CA SER A 152 27.98 18.24 6.80
C SER A 152 28.17 17.13 7.86
N GLY A 153 28.13 15.85 7.50
CA GLY A 153 28.29 14.73 8.45
C GLY A 153 27.08 14.45 9.35
N LYS A 154 25.98 15.20 9.20
CA LYS A 154 24.78 15.05 10.03
C LYS A 154 23.83 13.98 9.49
N ALA A 155 23.45 13.05 10.35
CA ALA A 155 22.35 12.12 10.15
C ALA A 155 21.03 12.89 10.05
N ASN A 156 20.29 12.69 8.96
CA ASN A 156 18.98 13.32 8.76
C ASN A 156 17.91 12.47 9.49
N MET A 157 17.89 12.58 10.82
CA MET A 157 16.91 11.87 11.65
C MET A 157 15.58 12.63 11.64
N VAL A 158 14.50 11.94 11.28
CA VAL A 158 13.16 12.54 11.23
C VAL A 158 12.49 12.37 12.59
N ASP A 159 12.03 13.47 13.21
CA ASP A 159 11.23 13.42 14.44
C ASP A 159 9.83 12.85 14.14
N VAL A 160 9.58 11.63 14.59
CA VAL A 160 8.30 10.93 14.43
C VAL A 160 7.32 11.18 15.59
N THR A 161 7.76 11.85 16.66
CA THR A 161 7.00 12.00 17.91
C THR A 161 5.71 12.80 17.73
N LYS A 162 5.71 13.77 16.80
CA LYS A 162 4.51 14.58 16.46
C LYS A 162 3.50 13.87 15.56
N LYS A 163 3.83 12.68 15.01
CA LYS A 163 2.99 12.02 14.02
C LYS A 163 1.76 11.33 14.64
N ALA A 164 1.84 10.85 15.89
CA ALA A 164 0.76 10.09 16.54
C ALA A 164 -0.60 10.82 16.67
N VAL A 165 -0.60 12.16 16.79
CA VAL A 165 -1.83 12.98 16.88
C VAL A 165 -2.55 13.08 15.53
N THR A 166 -1.80 13.05 14.42
CA THR A 166 -2.33 13.24 13.06
C THR A 166 -3.13 12.04 12.56
N ILE A 167 -2.80 10.82 13.02
CA ILE A 167 -3.48 9.59 12.60
C ILE A 167 -4.97 9.57 12.96
N ARG A 168 -5.34 10.00 14.18
CA ARG A 168 -6.73 9.92 14.64
C ARG A 168 -7.63 10.84 13.82
N THR A 169 -7.17 12.06 13.54
CA THR A 169 -7.87 13.03 12.71
C THR A 169 -7.97 12.56 11.26
N ALA A 170 -6.89 12.00 10.70
CA ALA A 170 -6.88 11.49 9.33
C ALA A 170 -7.83 10.30 9.13
N ILE A 171 -7.88 9.35 10.08
CA ILE A 171 -8.83 8.23 10.02
C ILE A 171 -10.27 8.75 10.10
N ALA A 172 -10.57 9.65 11.02
CA ALA A 172 -11.91 10.24 11.15
C ALA A 172 -12.36 10.97 9.86
N GLN A 173 -11.48 11.75 9.26
CA GLN A 173 -11.74 12.42 7.99
C GLN A 173 -11.93 11.43 6.84
N CYS A 174 -11.14 10.36 6.79
CA CYS A 174 -11.26 9.33 5.78
C CYS A 174 -12.61 8.60 5.88
N VAL A 175 -13.00 8.19 7.10
CA VAL A 175 -14.30 7.55 7.36
C VAL A 175 -15.46 8.46 6.95
N LEU A 176 -15.42 9.75 7.33
CA LEU A 176 -16.45 10.72 6.93
C LEU A 176 -16.52 10.91 5.41
N LYS A 177 -15.37 10.92 4.72
CA LYS A 177 -15.32 11.04 3.26
C LYS A 177 -15.91 9.81 2.56
N VAL A 178 -15.55 8.61 3.01
CA VAL A 178 -16.09 7.34 2.48
C VAL A 178 -17.60 7.26 2.72
N ILE A 179 -18.07 7.60 3.92
CA ILE A 179 -19.51 7.63 4.22
C ILE A 179 -20.23 8.62 3.31
N ARG A 180 -19.65 9.81 3.08
CA ARG A 180 -20.25 10.84 2.21
C ARG A 180 -20.32 10.37 0.75
N GLU A 181 -19.27 9.76 0.22
CA GLU A 181 -19.27 9.25 -1.16
C GLU A 181 -20.25 8.08 -1.31
N ALA A 182 -20.31 7.16 -0.35
CA ALA A 182 -21.29 6.08 -0.31
C ALA A 182 -22.74 6.60 -0.26
N LEU A 183 -23.01 7.63 0.54
CA LEU A 183 -24.31 8.30 0.60
C LEU A 183 -24.68 8.99 -0.72
N MET A 184 -23.72 9.58 -1.42
CA MET A 184 -23.98 10.20 -2.75
C MET A 184 -24.31 9.13 -3.81
N VAL A 185 -23.62 8.00 -3.79
CA VAL A 185 -23.92 6.87 -4.68
C VAL A 185 -25.31 6.30 -4.39
N LEU A 186 -25.66 6.10 -3.12
CA LEU A 186 -26.98 5.64 -2.71
C LEU A 186 -28.09 6.63 -3.12
N ASN A 187 -27.89 7.94 -2.90
CA ASN A 187 -28.86 8.95 -3.32
C ASN A 187 -29.04 8.99 -4.85
N ASN A 188 -27.96 8.87 -5.63
CA ASN A 188 -28.08 8.82 -7.09
C ASN A 188 -28.75 7.53 -7.58
N ALA A 189 -28.50 6.39 -6.93
CA ALA A 189 -29.16 5.12 -7.27
C ALA A 189 -30.66 5.13 -6.94
N VAL A 190 -31.04 5.75 -5.82
CA VAL A 190 -32.44 5.81 -5.34
C VAL A 190 -33.25 6.91 -6.04
N PHE A 191 -32.66 8.09 -6.30
CA PHE A 191 -33.39 9.23 -6.90
C PHE A 191 -33.16 9.39 -8.41
N GLY A 192 -32.12 8.79 -9.00
CA GLY A 192 -31.83 8.87 -10.43
C GLY A 192 -32.74 8.03 -11.33
N SER A 193 -33.54 7.12 -10.75
CA SER A 193 -34.45 6.23 -11.48
C SER A 193 -35.90 6.76 -11.55
N THR A 194 -36.17 7.97 -11.07
CA THR A 194 -37.52 8.58 -11.13
C THR A 194 -37.52 9.82 -12.04
N LEU A 195 -37.76 9.65 -13.35
CA LEU A 195 -38.39 10.61 -14.29
C LEU A 195 -37.96 10.33 -15.74
N THR A 196 -38.56 9.32 -16.36
CA THR A 196 -38.91 9.32 -17.80
C THR A 196 -40.10 8.36 -17.95
N ILE A 197 -41.27 8.81 -17.49
CA ILE A 197 -42.54 8.25 -17.95
C ILE A 197 -42.97 9.17 -19.10
N SER A 198 -42.78 8.70 -20.33
CA SER A 198 -43.42 9.26 -21.53
C SER A 198 -44.82 8.70 -21.67
#